data_AF-A0A956FXD2-F1
#
_entry.id   AF-A0A956FXD2-F1
#
_cell.length_a   1.000
_cell.length_b   1.000
_cell.length_c   1.000
_cell.angle_alpha   90.00
_cell.angle_beta   90.00
_cell.angle_gamma   90.00
#
_symmetry.space_group_name_H-M   'P 1'
#
loop_
_entity.id
_entity.type
_entity.pdbx_description
1 polymer ?
#
loop_
_entity_poly.entity_id
_entity_poly.type
_entity_poly.pdbx_seq_one_letter_code
_entity_poly.pdbx_strand_id
1 'polypeptide(L)'
;MTSPDLRSRRGAALARLVLAVALASVGAGVFSGCTKDTSDQLKGAIEEELKERLKKKKKRATADQTEAQPELLINKLSLYLDCASETQGVVRESHRVYRRRVPAEGSILAGGEAIPTVPEAARGRCQAAVKSGRQLQPPQPELEVAMAEYAEALDAYATRVGEIAAMLAARGGEGAGKKIDPATEATIRELDASVEAAFGAWEDASTSLTREINATQERLDTAVLGRIEGRAGKRVEYFTRAFVIASRPLVRCLSADPGSACEAAFFTLEQAHGELHG
;
A
#
# COMPACT_ATOMS: atom_id res chain seq x y z
N MET A 1 -7.54 -9.00 38.49
CA MET A 1 -6.26 -9.01 39.20
C MET A 1 -5.20 -8.44 38.27
N THR A 2 -4.80 -7.21 38.52
CA THR A 2 -3.95 -6.35 37.69
C THR A 2 -2.47 -6.64 37.94
N SER A 3 -1.70 -6.87 36.87
CA SER A 3 -0.23 -7.02 36.92
C SER A 3 0.47 -5.65 36.93
N PRO A 4 1.56 -5.45 37.69
CA PRO A 4 2.27 -4.18 37.74
C PRO A 4 3.38 -4.04 36.67
N ASP A 5 3.41 -2.82 36.15
CA ASP A 5 4.45 -2.05 35.45
C ASP A 5 5.90 -2.59 35.36
N LEU A 6 6.38 -2.73 34.11
CA LEU A 6 7.78 -2.95 33.73
C LEU A 6 8.54 -1.65 33.37
N ARG A 7 8.04 -0.47 33.78
CA ARG A 7 8.66 0.84 33.43
C ARG A 7 9.83 1.30 34.33
N SER A 8 10.26 0.53 35.32
CA SER A 8 11.18 1.03 36.37
C SER A 8 12.69 0.74 36.17
N ARG A 9 13.16 0.08 35.09
CA ARG A 9 14.58 -0.34 35.01
C ARG A 9 15.53 0.57 34.24
N ARG A 10 15.06 1.66 33.61
CA ARG A 10 15.94 2.58 32.85
C ARG A 10 16.45 3.79 33.64
N GLY A 11 15.96 4.03 34.87
CA GLY A 11 16.40 5.14 35.73
C GLY A 11 17.68 4.88 36.54
N ALA A 12 18.07 3.62 36.74
CA ALA A 12 19.17 3.29 37.66
C ALA A 12 20.58 3.49 37.10
N ALA A 13 20.75 3.51 35.76
CA ALA A 13 22.06 3.66 35.14
C ALA A 13 22.52 5.13 35.07
N LEU A 14 21.59 6.09 34.95
CA LEU A 14 21.90 7.52 34.90
C LEU A 14 22.17 8.11 36.30
N ALA A 15 21.55 7.57 37.36
CA ALA A 15 21.79 8.02 38.73
C ALA A 15 23.19 7.65 39.27
N ARG A 16 23.81 6.57 38.77
CA ARG A 16 25.15 6.15 39.20
C ARG A 16 26.29 6.97 38.58
N LEU A 17 26.07 7.62 37.43
CA LEU A 17 27.10 8.46 36.81
C LEU A 17 27.18 9.86 37.44
N VAL A 18 26.05 10.39 37.92
CA VAL A 18 26.01 11.70 38.60
C VAL A 18 26.60 11.62 40.01
N LEU A 19 26.54 10.46 40.68
CA LEU A 19 27.10 10.29 42.02
C LEU A 19 28.63 10.15 42.04
N ALA A 20 29.26 9.72 40.94
CA ALA A 20 30.72 9.57 40.87
C ALA A 20 31.45 10.92 40.70
N VAL A 21 30.79 11.95 40.17
CA VAL A 21 31.37 13.28 40.00
C VAL A 21 31.23 14.14 41.26
N ALA A 22 30.26 13.84 42.13
CA ALA A 22 30.04 14.57 43.38
C ALA A 22 30.92 14.09 44.56
N LEU A 23 31.58 12.93 44.44
CA LEU A 23 32.40 12.35 45.52
C LEU A 23 33.91 12.64 45.42
N ALA A 24 34.34 13.38 44.39
CA ALA A 24 35.75 13.79 44.24
C ALA A 24 36.10 15.13 44.91
N SER A 25 35.21 15.71 45.73
CA SER A 25 35.39 17.08 46.27
C SER A 25 35.41 17.20 47.79
N VAL A 26 35.67 16.13 48.54
CA VAL A 26 35.88 16.23 50.01
C VAL A 26 37.21 15.59 50.39
N GLY A 27 38.29 16.37 50.24
CA GLY A 27 39.65 15.97 50.58
C GLY A 27 40.62 17.15 50.51
N ALA A 28 40.60 17.97 51.56
CA ALA A 28 41.64 18.87 52.06
C ALA A 28 42.59 19.59 51.06
N GLY A 29 42.45 20.92 51.02
CA GLY A 29 43.59 21.84 51.14
C GLY A 29 44.28 22.30 49.84
N VAL A 30 44.28 23.62 49.66
CA VAL A 30 45.06 24.40 48.69
C VAL A 30 44.61 24.27 47.23
N PHE A 31 43.90 25.28 46.70
CA PHE A 31 44.14 25.87 45.36
C PHE A 31 43.21 27.10 45.22
N SER A 32 43.72 28.27 45.62
CA SER A 32 43.20 29.55 45.16
C SER A 32 43.60 29.71 43.69
N GLY A 33 42.65 29.51 42.78
CA GLY A 33 42.92 29.63 41.34
C GLY A 33 42.02 28.80 40.43
N CYS A 34 40.69 28.79 40.65
CA CYS A 34 39.77 28.43 39.56
C CYS A 34 39.73 29.62 38.59
N THR A 35 40.75 29.70 37.72
CA THR A 35 40.73 30.61 36.58
C THR A 35 39.53 30.27 35.71
N LYS A 36 38.83 31.30 35.25
CA LYS A 36 37.65 31.23 34.36
C LYS A 36 37.84 30.24 33.20
N ASP A 37 39.07 30.08 32.73
CA ASP A 37 39.50 29.11 31.72
C ASP A 37 39.16 27.64 32.02
N THR A 38 39.25 27.17 33.26
CA THR A 38 38.97 25.73 33.54
C THR A 38 37.47 25.44 33.52
N SER A 39 36.63 26.43 33.86
CA SER A 39 35.17 26.30 33.74
C SER A 39 34.72 26.32 32.28
N ASP A 40 35.33 27.18 31.46
CA ASP A 40 35.00 27.30 30.04
C ASP A 40 35.51 26.10 29.23
N GLN A 41 36.68 25.54 29.58
CA GLN A 41 37.15 24.26 29.02
C GLN A 41 36.21 23.09 29.34
N LEU A 42 35.69 23.01 30.57
CA LEU A 42 34.79 21.93 30.96
C LEU A 42 33.45 22.02 30.22
N LYS A 43 32.91 23.24 30.03
CA LYS A 43 31.69 23.46 29.26
C LYS A 43 31.86 23.10 27.79
N GLY A 44 32.99 23.49 27.18
CA GLY A 44 33.30 23.13 25.79
C GLY A 44 33.39 21.62 25.57
N ALA A 45 34.03 20.90 26.49
CA ALA A 45 34.13 19.44 26.42
C ALA A 45 32.78 18.73 26.55
N ILE A 46 31.90 19.21 27.44
CA ILE A 46 30.55 18.65 27.63
C ILE A 46 29.67 18.93 26.41
N GLU A 47 29.72 20.13 25.83
CA GLU A 47 28.95 20.46 24.63
C GLU A 47 29.35 19.62 23.41
N GLU A 48 30.65 19.39 23.22
CA GLU A 48 31.12 18.54 22.12
C GLU A 48 30.74 17.07 22.32
N GLU A 49 30.83 16.53 23.53
CA GLU A 49 30.37 15.16 23.81
C GLU A 49 28.85 15.02 23.61
N LEU A 50 28.07 16.05 23.98
CA LEU A 50 26.63 16.06 23.77
C LEU A 50 26.27 16.09 22.27
N LYS A 51 26.97 16.92 21.48
CA LYS A 51 26.79 16.98 20.02
C LYS A 51 27.14 15.65 19.35
N GLU A 52 28.25 15.02 19.75
CA GLU A 52 28.65 13.69 19.27
C GLU A 52 27.60 12.61 19.59
N ARG A 53 27.10 12.59 20.84
CA ARG A 53 26.05 11.65 21.25
C ARG A 53 24.73 11.88 20.50
N LEU A 54 24.35 13.13 20.25
CA LEU A 54 23.16 13.47 19.46
C LEU A 54 23.34 13.08 17.99
N LYS A 55 24.50 13.35 17.38
CA LYS A 55 24.85 12.91 16.01
C LYS A 55 24.77 11.39 15.90
N LYS A 56 25.35 10.66 16.86
CA LYS A 56 25.33 9.18 16.89
C LYS A 56 23.92 8.63 17.07
N LYS A 57 23.10 9.25 17.92
CA LYS A 57 21.68 8.87 18.13
C LYS A 57 20.84 9.16 16.88
N LYS A 58 21.06 10.30 16.22
CA LYS A 58 20.42 10.64 14.94
C LYS A 58 20.83 9.64 13.85
N LYS A 59 22.12 9.35 13.70
CA LYS A 59 22.66 8.38 12.73
C LYS A 59 22.07 6.97 12.94
N ARG A 60 21.90 6.54 14.19
CA ARG A 60 21.28 5.25 14.54
C ARG A 60 19.78 5.23 14.23
N ALA A 61 19.05 6.31 14.55
CA ALA A 61 17.63 6.43 14.19
C ALA A 61 17.41 6.47 12.67
N THR A 62 18.30 7.13 11.93
CA THR A 62 18.26 7.14 10.45
C THR A 62 18.59 5.76 9.88
N ALA A 63 19.52 5.00 10.48
CA ALA A 63 19.81 3.63 10.07
C ALA A 63 18.62 2.68 10.33
N ASP A 64 18.02 2.72 11.52
CA ASP A 64 16.83 1.92 11.87
C ASP A 64 15.62 2.29 11.00
N GLN A 65 15.43 3.58 10.69
CA GLN A 65 14.38 4.03 9.77
C GLN A 65 14.63 3.55 8.35
N THR A 66 15.87 3.58 7.89
CA THR A 66 16.23 3.07 6.56
C THR A 66 15.91 1.59 6.52
N GLU A 67 16.35 0.82 7.51
CA GLU A 67 16.11 -0.63 7.60
C GLU A 67 14.61 -1.00 7.66
N ALA A 68 13.74 -0.20 8.27
CA ALA A 68 12.30 -0.48 8.31
C ALA A 68 11.48 -0.03 7.09
N GLN A 69 12.05 0.72 6.12
CA GLN A 69 11.25 1.29 5.02
C GLN A 69 10.56 0.26 4.11
N PRO A 70 11.21 -0.85 3.71
CA PRO A 70 10.60 -1.87 2.85
C PRO A 70 9.38 -2.52 3.49
N GLU A 71 9.46 -2.87 4.77
CA GLU A 71 8.38 -3.52 5.51
C GLU A 71 7.17 -2.59 5.63
N LEU A 72 7.42 -1.30 5.89
CA LEU A 72 6.36 -0.30 5.96
C LEU A 72 5.68 -0.09 4.60
N LEU A 73 6.46 -0.10 3.51
CA LEU A 73 5.93 0.02 2.15
C LEU A 73 5.14 -1.22 1.73
N ILE A 74 5.58 -2.43 2.11
CA ILE A 74 4.84 -3.68 1.90
C ILE A 74 3.46 -3.59 2.55
N ASN A 75 3.37 -3.13 3.80
CA ASN A 75 2.09 -2.99 4.49
C ASN A 75 1.13 -2.04 3.76
N LYS A 76 1.66 -0.92 3.23
CA LYS A 76 0.87 0.02 2.41
C LYS A 76 0.38 -0.64 1.12
N LEU A 77 1.25 -1.36 0.41
CA LEU A 77 0.89 -2.07 -0.82
C LEU A 77 -0.17 -3.15 -0.57
N SER A 78 -0.03 -3.93 0.50
CA SER A 78 -1.01 -4.96 0.86
C SER A 78 -2.40 -4.37 1.08
N LEU A 79 -2.52 -3.24 1.79
CA LEU A 79 -3.83 -2.59 1.99
C LEU A 79 -4.53 -2.22 0.68
N TYR A 80 -3.77 -1.73 -0.31
CA TYR A 80 -4.31 -1.32 -1.60
C TYR A 80 -4.63 -2.54 -2.49
N LEU A 81 -3.76 -3.55 -2.47
CA LEU A 81 -3.97 -4.82 -3.17
C LEU A 81 -5.19 -5.59 -2.64
N ASP A 82 -5.41 -5.60 -1.33
CA ASP A 82 -6.56 -6.26 -0.70
C ASP A 82 -7.88 -5.61 -1.19
N CYS A 83 -7.96 -4.28 -1.19
CA CYS A 83 -9.12 -3.58 -1.75
C CYS A 83 -9.33 -3.88 -3.24
N ALA A 84 -8.27 -3.80 -4.06
CA ALA A 84 -8.37 -4.02 -5.50
C ALA A 84 -8.79 -5.46 -5.82
N SER A 85 -8.13 -6.45 -5.22
CA SER A 85 -8.39 -7.88 -5.45
C SER A 85 -9.81 -8.30 -5.05
N GLU A 86 -10.36 -7.72 -3.99
CA GLU A 86 -11.73 -8.00 -3.56
C GLU A 86 -12.79 -7.42 -4.50
N THR A 87 -12.50 -6.29 -5.16
CA THR A 87 -13.52 -5.52 -5.88
C THR A 87 -13.46 -5.68 -7.39
N GLN A 88 -12.27 -5.86 -7.97
CA GLN A 88 -12.09 -5.90 -9.44
C GLN A 88 -12.90 -7.00 -10.12
N GLY A 89 -12.88 -8.22 -9.58
CA GLY A 89 -13.64 -9.33 -10.15
C GLY A 89 -15.14 -9.06 -10.15
N VAL A 90 -15.67 -8.54 -9.04
CA VAL A 90 -17.10 -8.22 -8.90
C VAL A 90 -17.52 -7.08 -9.83
N VAL A 91 -16.70 -6.04 -9.98
CA VAL A 91 -17.01 -4.91 -10.89
C VAL A 91 -17.05 -5.36 -12.34
N ARG A 92 -16.04 -6.10 -12.81
CA ARG A 92 -16.00 -6.61 -14.19
C ARG A 92 -17.18 -7.54 -14.47
N GLU A 93 -17.48 -8.44 -13.54
CA GLU A 93 -18.61 -9.35 -13.67
C GLU A 93 -19.96 -8.61 -13.63
N SER A 94 -20.11 -7.64 -12.72
CA SER A 94 -21.25 -6.73 -12.64
C SER A 94 -21.52 -6.06 -13.98
N HIS A 95 -20.49 -5.46 -14.58
CA HIS A 95 -20.62 -4.78 -15.85
C HIS A 95 -20.93 -5.75 -17.00
N ARG A 96 -20.29 -6.92 -17.01
CA ARG A 96 -20.57 -7.99 -17.98
C ARG A 96 -22.03 -8.43 -17.94
N VAL A 97 -22.60 -8.62 -16.76
CA VAL A 97 -24.02 -9.00 -16.58
C VAL A 97 -24.92 -7.82 -16.94
N TYR A 98 -24.58 -6.61 -16.51
CA TYR A 98 -25.28 -5.38 -16.88
C TYR A 98 -25.43 -5.24 -18.39
N ARG A 99 -24.34 -5.35 -19.17
CA ARG A 99 -24.39 -5.25 -20.64
C ARG A 99 -25.24 -6.33 -21.31
N ARG A 100 -25.34 -7.53 -20.73
CA ARG A 100 -26.27 -8.58 -21.23
C ARG A 100 -27.73 -8.19 -20.99
N ARG A 101 -28.00 -7.49 -19.89
CA ARG A 101 -29.35 -7.10 -19.45
C ARG A 101 -29.84 -5.82 -20.12
N VAL A 102 -28.93 -4.86 -20.31
CA VAL A 102 -29.13 -3.54 -20.89
C VAL A 102 -28.25 -3.43 -22.14
N PRO A 103 -28.60 -4.14 -23.24
CA PRO A 103 -27.81 -4.06 -24.47
C PRO A 103 -27.96 -2.67 -25.11
N ALA A 104 -26.94 -2.19 -25.82
CA ALA A 104 -26.94 -0.85 -26.44
C ALA A 104 -28.14 -0.69 -27.40
N GLU A 105 -28.46 -1.76 -28.11
CA GLU A 105 -29.57 -1.85 -29.03
C GLU A 105 -30.50 -3.00 -28.64
N GLY A 106 -31.78 -2.89 -28.98
CA GLY A 106 -32.80 -3.90 -28.67
C GLY A 106 -33.48 -3.67 -27.31
N SER A 107 -34.18 -4.70 -26.82
CA SER A 107 -34.99 -4.60 -25.60
C SER A 107 -34.19 -4.94 -24.34
N ILE A 108 -34.43 -4.20 -23.27
CA ILE A 108 -33.87 -4.51 -21.95
C ILE A 108 -34.53 -5.79 -21.38
N LEU A 109 -33.72 -6.68 -20.82
CA LEU A 109 -34.17 -7.94 -20.27
C LEU A 109 -34.64 -7.75 -18.81
N ALA A 110 -35.92 -8.02 -18.53
CA ALA A 110 -36.48 -7.95 -17.18
C ALA A 110 -36.07 -9.16 -16.30
N GLY A 111 -36.03 -10.37 -16.88
CA GLY A 111 -35.70 -11.63 -16.19
C GLY A 111 -34.32 -12.19 -16.58
N GLY A 112 -33.70 -12.98 -15.70
CA GLY A 112 -32.36 -13.53 -15.89
C GLY A 112 -31.50 -13.45 -14.63
N GLU A 113 -30.20 -13.65 -14.81
CA GLU A 113 -29.20 -13.49 -13.76
C GLU A 113 -29.25 -12.07 -13.16
N ALA A 114 -29.27 -11.99 -11.83
CA ALA A 114 -29.20 -10.72 -11.12
C ALA A 114 -27.84 -10.06 -11.39
N ILE A 115 -27.83 -8.75 -11.62
CA ILE A 115 -26.58 -8.01 -11.78
C ILE A 115 -25.84 -8.04 -10.43
N PRO A 116 -24.64 -8.65 -10.35
CA PRO A 116 -23.87 -8.63 -9.13
C PRO A 116 -23.54 -7.19 -8.73
N THR A 117 -23.72 -6.85 -7.47
CA THR A 117 -23.41 -5.52 -6.94
C THR A 117 -22.18 -5.59 -6.04
N VAL A 118 -21.32 -4.57 -6.09
CA VAL A 118 -20.20 -4.46 -5.15
C VAL A 118 -20.75 -4.28 -3.73
N PRO A 119 -20.44 -5.16 -2.78
CA PRO A 119 -20.94 -5.02 -1.41
C PRO A 119 -20.50 -3.70 -0.78
N GLU A 120 -21.40 -3.06 -0.03
CA GLU A 120 -21.09 -1.82 0.70
C GLU A 120 -19.90 -2.01 1.65
N ALA A 121 -19.77 -3.17 2.29
CA ALA A 121 -18.63 -3.50 3.14
C ALA A 121 -17.29 -3.47 2.39
N ALA A 122 -17.26 -3.92 1.12
CA ALA A 122 -16.05 -3.89 0.30
C ALA A 122 -15.70 -2.45 -0.11
N ARG A 123 -16.69 -1.65 -0.49
CA ARG A 123 -16.51 -0.20 -0.75
C ARG A 123 -15.98 0.52 0.48
N GLY A 124 -16.56 0.23 1.65
CA GLY A 124 -16.12 0.78 2.93
C GLY A 124 -14.67 0.41 3.28
N ARG A 125 -14.23 -0.81 2.96
CA ARG A 125 -12.82 -1.23 3.11
C ARG A 125 -11.89 -0.46 2.19
N CYS A 126 -12.26 -0.23 0.94
CA CYS A 126 -11.47 0.58 0.01
C CYS A 126 -11.33 2.03 0.50
N GLN A 127 -12.41 2.63 1.00
CA GLN A 127 -12.37 3.96 1.59
C GLN A 127 -11.52 4.01 2.87
N ALA A 128 -11.55 2.96 3.68
CA ALA A 128 -10.66 2.82 4.84
C ALA A 128 -9.20 2.67 4.42
N ALA A 129 -8.91 1.93 3.33
CA ALA A 129 -7.57 1.77 2.80
C ALA A 129 -6.97 3.11 2.37
N VAL A 130 -7.74 3.98 1.69
CA VAL A 130 -7.30 5.36 1.35
C VAL A 130 -6.88 6.13 2.60
N LYS A 131 -7.71 6.12 3.64
CA LYS A 131 -7.45 6.85 4.90
C LYS A 131 -6.23 6.29 5.63
N SER A 132 -6.18 4.98 5.82
CA SER A 132 -5.09 4.30 6.52
C SER A 132 -3.77 4.43 5.77
N GLY A 133 -3.79 4.27 4.44
CA GLY A 133 -2.60 4.36 3.61
C GLY A 133 -1.90 5.72 3.66
N ARG A 134 -2.66 6.83 3.71
CA ARG A 134 -2.10 8.19 3.90
C ARG A 134 -1.41 8.38 5.26
N GLN A 135 -1.76 7.57 6.26
CA GLN A 135 -1.15 7.63 7.59
C GLN A 135 0.12 6.76 7.69
N LEU A 136 0.28 5.80 6.77
CA LEU A 136 1.45 4.92 6.73
C LEU A 136 2.65 5.63 6.11
N GLN A 137 3.81 5.40 6.70
CA GLN A 137 5.10 5.81 6.17
C GLN A 137 5.66 4.71 5.25
N PRO A 138 6.59 5.02 4.32
CA PRO A 138 6.87 6.37 3.82
C PRO A 138 5.69 6.90 2.97
N PRO A 139 5.54 8.22 2.77
CA PRO A 139 4.52 8.78 1.88
C PRO A 139 4.78 8.30 0.45
N GLN A 140 3.72 7.95 -0.26
CA GLN A 140 3.75 7.57 -1.67
C GLN A 140 2.66 8.35 -2.41
N PRO A 141 2.88 9.66 -2.68
CA PRO A 141 1.82 10.54 -3.16
C PRO A 141 1.12 10.03 -4.43
N GLU A 142 1.87 9.52 -5.39
CA GLU A 142 1.32 9.02 -6.66
C GLU A 142 0.42 7.79 -6.43
N LEU A 143 0.90 6.83 -5.63
CA LEU A 143 0.13 5.63 -5.26
C LEU A 143 -1.10 5.98 -4.40
N GLU A 144 -0.97 6.93 -3.48
CA GLU A 144 -2.05 7.40 -2.61
C GLU A 144 -3.15 8.15 -3.38
N VAL A 145 -2.77 8.90 -4.41
CA VAL A 145 -3.70 9.54 -5.35
C VAL A 145 -4.41 8.47 -6.18
N ALA A 146 -3.68 7.55 -6.80
CA ALA A 146 -4.27 6.49 -7.62
C ALA A 146 -5.24 5.60 -6.81
N MET A 147 -4.95 5.31 -5.55
CA MET A 147 -5.86 4.58 -4.67
C MET A 147 -7.13 5.39 -4.36
N ALA A 148 -7.01 6.71 -4.15
CA ALA A 148 -8.16 7.57 -3.88
C ALA A 148 -9.09 7.63 -5.11
N GLU A 149 -8.52 7.83 -6.31
CA GLU A 149 -9.24 7.82 -7.58
C GLU A 149 -9.95 6.48 -7.80
N TYR A 150 -9.26 5.36 -7.54
CA TYR A 150 -9.85 4.03 -7.62
C TYR A 150 -11.07 3.87 -6.69
N ALA A 151 -10.93 4.26 -5.43
CA ALA A 151 -12.01 4.11 -4.44
C ALA A 151 -13.22 5.00 -4.75
N GLU A 152 -12.98 6.20 -5.29
CA GLU A 152 -14.03 7.12 -5.74
C GLU A 152 -14.76 6.58 -6.99
N ALA A 153 -14.02 6.16 -8.01
CA ALA A 153 -14.60 5.60 -9.23
C ALA A 153 -15.36 4.29 -8.96
N LEU A 154 -14.85 3.45 -8.04
CA LEU A 154 -15.54 2.24 -7.57
C LEU A 154 -16.90 2.58 -6.96
N ASP A 155 -16.96 3.58 -6.08
CA ASP A 155 -18.20 3.97 -5.41
C ASP A 155 -19.20 4.57 -6.40
N ALA A 156 -18.73 5.41 -7.32
CA ALA A 156 -19.54 5.98 -8.40
C ALA A 156 -20.16 4.86 -9.27
N TYR A 157 -19.34 3.93 -9.77
CA TYR A 157 -19.84 2.81 -10.57
C TYR A 157 -20.85 1.95 -9.79
N ALA A 158 -20.49 1.54 -8.57
CA ALA A 158 -21.33 0.67 -7.75
C ALA A 158 -22.70 1.31 -7.43
N THR A 159 -22.73 2.62 -7.23
CA THR A 159 -23.97 3.38 -7.03
C THR A 159 -24.84 3.35 -8.29
N ARG A 160 -24.28 3.70 -9.45
CA ARG A 160 -25.02 3.74 -10.72
C ARG A 160 -25.55 2.37 -11.13
N VAL A 161 -24.73 1.34 -11.09
CA VAL A 161 -25.17 -0.02 -11.45
C VAL A 161 -26.17 -0.57 -10.41
N GLY A 162 -26.03 -0.20 -9.14
CA GLY A 162 -26.96 -0.55 -8.07
C GLY A 162 -28.36 0.03 -8.29
N GLU A 163 -28.46 1.28 -8.76
CA GLU A 163 -29.73 1.92 -9.14
C GLU A 163 -30.44 1.13 -10.24
N ILE A 164 -29.73 0.76 -11.31
CA ILE A 164 -30.29 -0.06 -12.40
C ILE A 164 -30.69 -1.46 -11.89
N ALA A 165 -29.82 -2.11 -11.12
CA ALA A 165 -30.09 -3.43 -10.57
C ALA A 165 -31.36 -3.43 -9.70
N ALA A 166 -31.56 -2.40 -8.89
CA ALA A 166 -32.77 -2.23 -8.07
C ALA A 166 -34.03 -2.03 -8.91
N MET A 167 -33.98 -1.20 -9.96
CA MET A 167 -35.12 -1.02 -10.88
C MET A 167 -35.51 -2.32 -11.58
N LEU A 168 -34.50 -3.08 -12.04
CA LEU A 168 -34.70 -4.38 -12.67
C LEU A 168 -35.25 -5.42 -11.68
N ALA A 169 -34.79 -5.41 -10.42
CA ALA A 169 -35.26 -6.33 -9.39
C ALA A 169 -36.69 -6.03 -8.94
N ALA A 170 -37.04 -4.75 -8.72
CA ALA A 170 -38.37 -4.32 -8.28
C ALA A 170 -39.48 -4.66 -9.29
N ARG A 171 -39.13 -4.75 -10.58
CA ARG A 171 -40.06 -5.08 -11.67
C ARG A 171 -39.95 -6.52 -12.16
N GLY A 172 -38.90 -7.24 -11.74
CA GLY A 172 -38.68 -8.68 -12.00
C GLY A 172 -39.44 -9.62 -11.06
N GLY A 173 -40.24 -9.10 -10.13
CA GLY A 173 -41.15 -9.88 -9.29
C GLY A 173 -42.29 -10.50 -10.10
N GLU A 174 -42.32 -11.83 -10.15
CA GLU A 174 -43.36 -12.68 -10.74
C GLU A 174 -43.46 -12.68 -12.27
N GLY A 175 -42.55 -13.45 -12.88
CA GLY A 175 -42.76 -14.07 -14.19
C GLY A 175 -41.60 -13.83 -15.16
N ALA A 176 -40.85 -14.89 -15.46
CA ALA A 176 -39.98 -14.92 -16.63
C ALA A 176 -40.82 -14.58 -17.88
N GLY A 177 -40.55 -13.45 -18.52
CA GLY A 177 -41.21 -13.05 -19.78
C GLY A 177 -42.01 -11.74 -19.75
N LYS A 178 -42.16 -11.06 -18.61
CA LYS A 178 -42.73 -9.70 -18.63
C LYS A 178 -41.72 -8.71 -19.21
N LYS A 179 -42.13 -7.97 -20.23
CA LYS A 179 -41.35 -6.81 -20.72
C LYS A 179 -41.28 -5.76 -19.62
N ILE A 180 -40.15 -5.08 -19.51
CA ILE A 180 -40.04 -3.88 -18.69
C ILE A 180 -41.05 -2.86 -19.21
N ASP A 181 -41.73 -2.15 -18.31
CA ASP A 181 -42.66 -1.12 -18.75
C ASP A 181 -41.89 0.01 -19.49
N PRO A 182 -42.51 0.65 -20.50
CA PRO A 182 -41.81 1.64 -21.33
C PRO A 182 -41.21 2.81 -20.55
N ALA A 183 -41.81 3.20 -19.41
CA ALA A 183 -41.31 4.30 -18.61
C ALA A 183 -40.03 3.90 -17.87
N THR A 184 -40.00 2.72 -17.24
CA THR A 184 -38.78 2.18 -16.61
C THR A 184 -37.70 1.94 -17.66
N GLU A 185 -38.05 1.41 -18.85
CA GLU A 185 -37.09 1.24 -19.94
C GLU A 185 -36.47 2.57 -20.36
N ALA A 186 -37.28 3.62 -20.56
CA ALA A 186 -36.79 4.96 -20.87
C ALA A 186 -35.82 5.50 -19.78
N THR A 187 -36.18 5.36 -18.50
CA THR A 187 -35.30 5.77 -17.39
C THR A 187 -33.97 5.01 -17.38
N ILE A 188 -33.99 3.69 -17.59
CA ILE A 188 -32.74 2.90 -17.65
C ILE A 188 -31.89 3.36 -18.85
N ARG A 189 -32.52 3.66 -19.99
CA ARG A 189 -31.83 4.16 -21.19
C ARG A 189 -31.18 5.52 -20.96
N GLU A 190 -31.84 6.42 -20.24
CA GLU A 190 -31.26 7.73 -19.86
C GLU A 190 -30.04 7.57 -18.94
N LEU A 191 -30.04 6.55 -18.08
CA LEU A 191 -28.95 6.28 -17.15
C LEU A 191 -27.79 5.47 -17.76
N ASP A 192 -27.99 4.78 -18.89
CA ASP A 192 -26.99 3.90 -19.52
C ASP A 192 -25.66 4.62 -19.75
N ALA A 193 -25.71 5.82 -20.35
CA ALA A 193 -24.52 6.63 -20.58
C ALA A 193 -23.75 6.96 -19.28
N SER A 194 -24.45 7.14 -18.17
CA SER A 194 -23.82 7.40 -16.86
C SER A 194 -23.19 6.15 -16.24
N VAL A 195 -23.78 4.97 -16.47
CA VAL A 195 -23.21 3.69 -16.03
C VAL A 195 -21.95 3.37 -16.84
N GLU A 196 -22.00 3.52 -18.16
CA GLU A 196 -20.84 3.33 -19.05
C GLU A 196 -19.71 4.29 -18.71
N ALA A 197 -20.02 5.58 -18.50
CA ALA A 197 -19.01 6.56 -18.11
C ALA A 197 -18.38 6.22 -16.74
N ALA A 198 -19.18 5.78 -15.77
CA ALA A 198 -18.67 5.38 -14.46
C ALA A 198 -17.81 4.10 -14.53
N PHE A 199 -18.17 3.14 -15.39
CA PHE A 199 -17.37 1.94 -15.62
C PHE A 199 -16.04 2.27 -16.28
N GLY A 200 -16.05 3.10 -17.34
CA GLY A 200 -14.83 3.57 -18.00
C GLY A 200 -13.88 4.30 -17.04
N ALA A 201 -14.43 5.23 -16.23
CA ALA A 201 -13.64 5.91 -15.19
C ALA A 201 -13.04 4.95 -14.16
N TRP A 202 -13.77 3.90 -13.79
CA TRP A 202 -13.24 2.85 -12.91
C TRP A 202 -12.16 2.01 -13.58
N GLU A 203 -12.28 1.65 -14.86
CA GLU A 203 -11.23 0.93 -15.59
C GLU A 203 -9.94 1.75 -15.71
N ASP A 204 -10.06 3.04 -15.99
CA ASP A 204 -8.92 3.97 -16.05
C ASP A 204 -8.24 4.09 -14.68
N ALA A 205 -9.01 4.28 -13.61
CA ALA A 205 -8.49 4.37 -12.25
C ALA A 205 -7.86 3.04 -11.78
N SER A 206 -8.45 1.90 -12.16
CA SER A 206 -7.92 0.56 -11.89
C SER A 206 -6.58 0.34 -12.58
N THR A 207 -6.47 0.73 -13.86
CA THR A 207 -5.22 0.68 -14.62
C THR A 207 -4.16 1.59 -14.00
N SER A 208 -4.55 2.80 -13.59
CA SER A 208 -3.67 3.75 -12.90
C SER A 208 -3.13 3.18 -11.59
N LEU A 209 -4.00 2.63 -10.73
CA LEU A 209 -3.62 2.01 -9.46
C LEU A 209 -2.69 0.81 -9.68
N THR A 210 -3.00 -0.08 -10.62
CA THR A 210 -2.13 -1.22 -10.95
C THR A 210 -0.74 -0.76 -11.41
N ARG A 211 -0.65 0.29 -12.22
CA ARG A 211 0.64 0.86 -12.65
C ARG A 211 1.44 1.37 -11.45
N GLU A 212 0.84 2.14 -10.55
CA GLU A 212 1.54 2.70 -9.38
C GLU A 212 1.96 1.63 -8.37
N ILE A 213 1.12 0.58 -8.17
CA ILE A 213 1.48 -0.58 -7.36
C ILE A 213 2.72 -1.27 -7.94
N ASN A 214 2.74 -1.48 -9.26
CA ASN A 214 3.86 -2.13 -9.94
C ASN A 214 5.14 -1.30 -9.84
N ALA A 215 5.08 0.00 -10.14
CA ALA A 215 6.23 0.90 -10.04
C ALA A 215 6.78 0.96 -8.61
N THR A 216 5.90 0.92 -7.61
CA THR A 216 6.30 0.89 -6.19
C THR A 216 6.92 -0.45 -5.80
N GLN A 217 6.35 -1.56 -6.28
CA GLN A 217 6.90 -2.90 -6.07
C GLN A 217 8.28 -3.06 -6.70
N GLU A 218 8.52 -2.51 -7.89
CA GLU A 218 9.82 -2.56 -8.58
C GLU A 218 10.91 -1.79 -7.80
N ARG A 219 10.57 -0.60 -7.27
CA ARG A 219 11.46 0.16 -6.38
C ARG A 219 11.78 -0.61 -5.11
N LEU A 220 10.77 -1.25 -4.51
CA LEU A 220 10.92 -2.07 -3.31
C LEU A 220 11.82 -3.29 -3.56
N ASP A 221 11.59 -3.99 -4.68
CA ASP A 221 12.35 -5.15 -5.11
C ASP A 221 13.84 -4.80 -5.28
N THR A 222 14.13 -3.68 -5.94
CA THR A 222 15.49 -3.15 -6.10
C THR A 222 16.15 -2.86 -4.75
N ALA A 223 15.43 -2.22 -3.83
CA ALA A 223 15.95 -1.90 -2.49
C ALA A 223 16.24 -3.17 -1.67
N VAL A 224 15.36 -4.18 -1.76
CA VAL A 224 15.55 -5.47 -1.07
C VAL A 224 16.76 -6.21 -1.63
N LEU A 225 16.92 -6.28 -2.95
CA LEU A 225 18.09 -6.91 -3.57
C LEU A 225 19.40 -6.22 -3.15
N GLY A 226 19.43 -4.88 -3.17
CA GLY A 226 20.61 -4.12 -2.73
C GLY A 226 20.99 -4.39 -1.27
N ARG A 227 20.02 -4.66 -0.38
CA ARG A 227 20.30 -5.07 1.00
C ARG A 227 20.85 -6.48 1.13
N ILE A 228 20.26 -7.42 0.40
CA ILE A 228 20.73 -8.81 0.41
C ILE A 228 22.18 -8.83 -0.07
N GLU A 229 22.46 -8.12 -1.17
CA GLU A 229 23.81 -7.97 -1.70
C GLU A 229 24.75 -7.29 -0.71
N GLY A 230 24.36 -6.18 -0.07
CA GLY A 230 25.20 -5.49 0.91
C GLY A 230 25.52 -6.33 2.15
N ARG A 231 24.60 -7.18 2.61
CA ARG A 231 24.76 -8.02 3.82
C ARG A 231 25.52 -9.32 3.55
N ALA A 232 25.21 -10.00 2.45
CA ALA A 232 25.66 -11.36 2.19
C ALA A 232 26.39 -11.54 0.85
N GLY A 233 26.44 -10.50 0.02
CA GLY A 233 26.89 -10.57 -1.37
C GLY A 233 25.84 -11.22 -2.28
N LYS A 234 26.21 -11.41 -3.55
CA LYS A 234 25.39 -12.13 -4.54
C LYS A 234 25.50 -13.65 -4.31
N ARG A 235 24.81 -14.15 -3.30
CA ARG A 235 24.72 -15.59 -2.98
C ARG A 235 23.35 -16.14 -3.36
N VAL A 236 23.09 -17.42 -3.06
CA VAL A 236 21.82 -18.12 -3.32
C VAL A 236 20.60 -17.27 -2.96
N GLU A 237 20.58 -16.62 -1.78
CA GLU A 237 19.46 -15.77 -1.36
C GLU A 237 19.19 -14.62 -2.35
N TYR A 238 20.24 -13.95 -2.84
CA TYR A 238 20.14 -12.88 -3.83
C TYR A 238 19.56 -13.40 -5.15
N PHE A 239 20.16 -14.47 -5.70
CA PHE A 239 19.75 -14.99 -7.01
C PHE A 239 18.35 -15.60 -6.98
N THR A 240 17.98 -16.31 -5.91
CA THR A 240 16.61 -16.79 -5.74
C THR A 240 15.62 -15.63 -5.68
N ARG A 241 15.95 -14.54 -4.97
CA ARG A 241 15.07 -13.37 -4.90
C ARG A 241 14.98 -12.65 -6.25
N ALA A 242 16.10 -12.47 -6.95
CA ALA A 242 16.17 -11.86 -8.26
C ALA A 242 15.35 -12.65 -9.29
N PHE A 243 15.46 -13.98 -9.29
CA PHE A 243 14.65 -14.86 -10.13
C PHE A 243 13.14 -14.73 -9.87
N VAL A 244 12.72 -14.69 -8.61
CA VAL A 244 11.31 -14.47 -8.25
C VAL A 244 10.80 -13.09 -8.69
N ILE A 245 11.64 -12.06 -8.64
CA ILE A 245 11.30 -10.72 -9.14
C ILE A 245 11.15 -10.75 -10.67
N ALA A 246 12.11 -11.36 -11.36
CA ALA A 246 12.14 -11.49 -12.82
C ALA A 246 10.99 -12.32 -13.39
N SER A 247 10.38 -13.22 -12.62
CA SER A 247 9.23 -14.02 -13.09
C SER A 247 7.91 -13.26 -13.06
N ARG A 248 7.79 -12.16 -12.29
CA ARG A 248 6.53 -11.43 -12.11
C ARG A 248 5.96 -10.84 -13.41
N PRO A 249 6.75 -10.21 -14.29
CA PRO A 249 6.24 -9.72 -15.58
C PRO A 249 5.67 -10.86 -16.44
N LEU A 250 6.29 -12.05 -16.41
CA LEU A 250 5.82 -13.21 -17.16
C LEU A 250 4.48 -13.70 -16.63
N VAL A 251 4.34 -13.87 -15.31
CA VAL A 251 3.06 -14.27 -14.68
C VAL A 251 1.95 -13.27 -15.01
N ARG A 252 2.24 -11.97 -14.97
CA ARG A 252 1.28 -10.92 -15.33
C ARG A 252 0.87 -11.00 -16.81
N CYS A 253 1.85 -11.16 -17.71
CA CYS A 253 1.59 -11.30 -19.14
C CYS A 253 0.68 -12.49 -19.45
N LEU A 254 1.00 -13.66 -18.89
CA LEU A 254 0.20 -14.88 -19.05
C LEU A 254 -1.22 -14.77 -18.48
N SER A 255 -1.41 -13.94 -17.46
CA SER A 255 -2.73 -13.73 -16.84
C SER A 255 -3.59 -12.72 -17.59
N ALA A 256 -2.97 -11.77 -18.31
CA ALA A 256 -3.67 -10.74 -19.06
C ALA A 256 -4.14 -11.24 -20.44
N ASP A 257 -3.27 -11.96 -21.15
CA ASP A 257 -3.59 -12.55 -22.44
C ASP A 257 -2.67 -13.76 -22.70
N PRO A 258 -3.17 -15.01 -22.50
CA PRO A 258 -2.38 -16.21 -22.70
C PRO A 258 -2.01 -16.47 -24.18
N GLY A 259 -2.48 -15.64 -25.12
CA GLY A 259 -2.12 -15.67 -26.54
C GLY A 259 -1.09 -14.60 -26.98
N SER A 260 -0.62 -13.75 -26.06
CA SER A 260 0.26 -12.61 -26.37
C SER A 260 1.76 -12.92 -26.35
N ALA A 261 2.56 -12.07 -27.01
CA ALA A 261 4.02 -12.13 -27.08
C ALA A 261 4.67 -11.78 -25.73
N CYS A 262 4.66 -12.71 -24.77
CA CYS A 262 5.37 -12.60 -23.49
C CYS A 262 6.90 -12.79 -23.61
N GLU A 263 7.45 -12.71 -24.83
CA GLU A 263 8.84 -13.02 -25.16
C GLU A 263 9.83 -12.15 -24.38
N ALA A 264 9.58 -10.85 -24.25
CA ALA A 264 10.44 -9.96 -23.48
C ALA A 264 10.48 -10.33 -21.98
N ALA A 265 9.33 -10.72 -21.42
CA ALA A 265 9.24 -11.18 -20.03
C ALA A 265 9.91 -12.54 -19.84
N PHE A 266 9.79 -13.43 -20.83
CA PHE A 266 10.46 -14.73 -20.85
C PHE A 266 11.99 -14.57 -20.93
N PHE A 267 12.50 -13.72 -21.82
CA PHE A 267 13.94 -13.43 -21.94
C PHE A 267 14.52 -12.87 -20.63
N THR A 268 13.79 -11.98 -19.97
CA THR A 268 14.18 -11.44 -18.65
C THR A 268 14.30 -12.55 -17.60
N LEU A 269 13.38 -13.52 -17.61
CA LEU A 269 13.41 -14.67 -16.72
C LEU A 269 14.58 -15.63 -17.06
N GLU A 270 14.84 -15.89 -18.33
CA GLU A 270 15.97 -16.72 -18.78
C GLU A 270 17.32 -16.14 -18.35
N GLN A 271 17.50 -14.83 -18.48
CA GLN A 271 18.71 -14.17 -18.02
C GLN A 271 18.91 -14.36 -16.51
N ALA A 272 17.87 -14.16 -15.71
CA ALA A 272 17.92 -14.38 -14.26
C ALA A 272 18.16 -15.86 -13.89
N HIS A 273 17.64 -16.80 -14.68
CA HIS A 273 17.93 -18.22 -14.52
C HIS A 273 19.40 -18.54 -14.81
N GLY A 274 19.99 -17.96 -15.86
CA GLY A 274 21.41 -18.11 -16.17
C GLY A 274 22.30 -17.65 -15.02
N GLU A 275 21.99 -16.51 -14.40
CA GLU A 275 22.70 -15.97 -13.24
C GLU A 275 22.61 -16.86 -11.99
N LEU A 276 21.55 -17.65 -11.83
CA LEU A 276 21.41 -18.58 -10.70
C LEU A 276 22.36 -19.80 -10.81
N HIS A 277 22.80 -20.12 -12.03
CA HIS A 277 23.59 -21.33 -12.33
C HIS A 277 25.06 -21.08 -12.71
N GLY A 278 25.46 -19.81 -12.87
CA GLY A 278 26.84 -19.40 -13.17
C GLY A 278 27.64 -19.07 -11.92
#